data_AF-A0A062VIE4-F1
#
_entry.id   AF-A0A062VIE4-F1
#
_cell.length_a   1.000
_cell.length_b   1.000
_cell.length_c   1.000
_cell.angle_alpha   90.00
_cell.angle_beta   90.00
_cell.angle_gamma   90.00
#
_symmetry.space_group_name_H-M   'P 1'
#
loop_
_entity.id
_entity.type
_entity.pdbx_description
1 polymer ?
#
loop_
_entity_poly.entity_id
_entity_poly.type
_entity_poly.pdbx_seq_one_letter_code
_entity_poly.pdbx_strand_id
1 'polypeptide(L)'
;QVLSYFLVVFIAAPLALITGLRMSPGLAAHFNPLHRAFPLSAARKIHFATMVFFVAFIVVHVTLVFATGALNNLNHMYAVNNGQSWLGFAIFSASLVLMIVAWIAARPFVLRSIAGRIGTVSR
;
A
#
# COMPACT_ATOMS: atom_id res chain seq x y z
N GLN A 1 19.40 3.24 3.14
CA GLN A 1 18.31 2.53 3.85
C GLN A 1 17.86 3.23 5.13
N VAL A 2 18.73 3.59 6.09
CA VAL A 2 18.30 4.18 7.38
C VAL A 2 17.61 5.55 7.25
N LEU A 3 18.18 6.51 6.51
CA LEU A 3 17.53 7.81 6.26
C LEU A 3 16.22 7.66 5.50
N SER A 4 16.19 6.77 4.50
CA SER A 4 14.99 6.47 3.73
C SER A 4 13.89 5.86 4.60
N TYR A 5 14.25 4.97 5.54
CA TYR A 5 13.34 4.40 6.52
C TYR A 5 12.73 5.50 7.40
N PHE A 6 13.54 6.43 7.92
CA PHE A 6 13.04 7.54 8.73
C PHE A 6 12.01 8.39 7.96
N LEU A 7 12.38 8.83 6.75
CA LEU A 7 11.49 9.64 5.91
C LEU A 7 10.17 8.91 5.59
N VAL A 8 10.26 7.64 5.23
CA VAL A 8 9.07 6.86 4.86
C VAL A 8 8.15 6.65 6.06
N VAL A 9 8.70 6.21 7.19
CA VAL A 9 7.92 5.80 8.37
C VAL A 9 7.38 7.00 9.15
N PHE A 10 8.20 8.03 9.37
CA PHE A 10 7.82 9.15 10.24
C PHE A 10 7.28 10.36 9.51
N ILE A 11 7.45 10.44 8.18
CA ILE A 11 6.98 11.60 7.41
C ILE A 11 5.96 11.19 6.35
N ALA A 12 6.36 10.36 5.38
CA ALA A 12 5.51 10.04 4.23
C ALA A 12 4.25 9.26 4.64
N ALA A 13 4.40 8.23 5.48
CA ALA A 13 3.27 7.40 5.92
C ALA A 13 2.24 8.18 6.75
N PRO A 14 2.63 8.97 7.79
CA PRO A 14 1.68 9.83 8.50
C PRO A 14 1.01 10.86 7.59
N LEU A 15 1.73 11.48 6.66
CA LEU A 15 1.15 12.43 5.70
C LEU A 15 0.10 11.76 4.81
N ALA A 16 0.40 10.58 4.26
CA ALA A 16 -0.55 9.82 3.45
C ALA A 16 -1.78 9.40 4.25
N LEU A 17 -1.60 8.99 5.51
CA LEU A 17 -2.69 8.64 6.41
C LEU A 17 -3.60 9.84 6.67
N ILE A 18 -3.06 10.97 7.13
CA ILE A 18 -3.84 12.17 7.46
C ILE A 18 -4.60 12.68 6.22
N THR A 19 -3.93 12.79 5.09
CA THR A 19 -4.56 13.28 3.84
C THR A 19 -5.55 12.28 3.26
N GLY A 20 -5.29 10.96 3.39
CA GLY A 20 -6.20 9.90 2.97
C GLY A 20 -7.49 9.85 3.80
N LEU A 21 -7.37 9.91 5.13
CA LEU A 21 -8.52 9.96 6.05
C LEU A 21 -9.41 11.18 5.76
N ARG A 22 -8.79 12.32 5.43
CA ARG A 22 -9.52 13.55 5.07
C ARG A 22 -10.36 13.41 3.80
N MET A 23 -9.90 12.61 2.84
CA MET A 23 -10.58 12.35 1.57
C MET A 23 -11.60 11.19 1.64
N SER A 24 -11.64 10.43 2.74
CA SER A 24 -12.56 9.29 2.90
C SER A 24 -14.00 9.76 3.12
N PRO A 25 -14.97 9.41 2.25
CA PRO A 25 -16.35 9.88 2.36
C PRO A 25 -17.09 9.33 3.60
N GLY A 26 -16.79 8.11 4.04
CA GLY A 26 -17.44 7.49 5.19
C GLY A 26 -16.84 7.88 6.55
N LEU A 27 -15.54 8.19 6.59
CA LEU A 27 -14.82 8.47 7.84
C LEU A 27 -14.71 9.98 8.11
N ALA A 28 -14.61 10.82 7.07
CA ALA A 28 -14.55 12.28 7.23
C ALA A 28 -15.84 12.88 7.81
N ALA A 29 -16.97 12.16 7.74
CA ALA A 29 -18.24 12.56 8.35
C ALA A 29 -18.23 12.44 9.89
N HIS A 30 -17.43 11.54 10.46
CA HIS A 30 -17.30 11.36 11.92
C HIS A 30 -16.12 12.15 12.53
N PHE A 31 -15.10 12.50 11.74
CA PHE A 31 -13.93 13.23 12.23
C PHE A 31 -13.99 14.74 11.91
N ASN A 32 -14.69 15.48 12.77
CA ASN A 32 -14.80 16.94 12.72
C ASN A 32 -13.46 17.74 12.77
N PRO A 33 -12.38 17.33 13.49
CA PRO A 33 -11.16 18.16 13.57
C PRO A 33 -10.36 18.21 12.26
N LEU A 34 -10.44 17.19 11.41
CA LEU A 34 -9.69 17.15 10.14
C LEU A 34 -10.26 18.13 9.10
N HIS A 35 -11.56 18.45 9.19
CA HIS A 35 -12.21 19.47 8.37
C HIS A 35 -11.67 20.88 8.64
N ARG A 36 -11.25 21.17 9.88
CA ARG A 36 -10.74 22.49 10.30
C ARG A 36 -9.25 22.71 10.01
N ALA A 37 -8.45 21.64 9.91
CA ALA A 37 -7.01 21.76 9.82
C ALA A 37 -6.51 22.29 8.45
N PHE A 38 -7.12 21.86 7.33
CA PHE A 38 -6.71 22.29 5.98
C PHE A 38 -7.79 22.01 4.93
N PRO A 39 -7.80 22.75 3.79
CA PRO A 39 -8.78 22.57 2.73
C PRO A 39 -8.57 21.24 1.96
N LEU A 40 -9.67 20.69 1.44
CA LEU A 40 -9.67 19.45 0.64
C LEU A 40 -8.77 19.52 -0.60
N SER A 41 -8.65 20.70 -1.21
CA SER A 41 -7.77 20.93 -2.35
C SER A 41 -6.29 20.75 -2.00
N ALA A 42 -5.87 21.20 -0.81
CA ALA A 42 -4.52 20.98 -0.30
C ALA A 42 -4.31 19.50 0.05
N ALA A 43 -5.30 18.85 0.69
CA ALA A 43 -5.26 17.43 1.01
C ALA A 43 -4.93 16.57 -0.21
N ARG A 44 -5.64 16.81 -1.33
CA ARG A 44 -5.46 16.07 -2.58
C ARG A 44 -4.09 16.29 -3.21
N LYS A 45 -3.61 17.54 -3.22
CA LYS A 45 -2.27 17.87 -3.76
C LYS A 45 -1.17 17.17 -2.97
N ILE A 46 -1.23 17.24 -1.64
CA ILE A 46 -0.25 16.60 -0.76
C ILE A 46 -0.32 15.08 -0.92
N HIS A 47 -1.51 14.49 -0.88
CA HIS A 47 -1.67 13.05 -1.03
C HIS A 47 -1.13 12.56 -2.38
N PHE A 48 -1.41 13.29 -3.47
CA PHE A 48 -0.90 12.96 -4.79
C PHE A 48 0.63 13.03 -4.85
N ALA A 49 1.24 14.09 -4.29
CA ALA A 49 2.69 14.20 -4.21
C ALA A 49 3.31 13.06 -3.39
N THR A 50 2.71 12.72 -2.24
CA THR A 50 3.15 11.60 -1.39
C THR A 50 2.99 10.26 -2.10
N MET A 51 1.93 10.08 -2.90
CA MET A 51 1.75 8.88 -3.74
C MET A 51 2.87 8.74 -4.76
N VAL A 52 3.21 9.81 -5.48
CA VAL A 52 4.33 9.81 -6.44
C VAL A 52 5.65 9.49 -5.75
N PHE A 53 5.90 10.08 -4.57
CA PHE A 53 7.07 9.76 -3.75
C PHE A 53 7.12 8.27 -3.39
N PHE A 54 6.01 7.68 -2.94
CA PHE A 54 5.96 6.25 -2.61
C PHE A 54 6.23 5.37 -3.82
N VAL A 55 5.67 5.69 -5.00
CA VAL A 55 5.94 4.94 -6.23
C VAL A 55 7.42 4.98 -6.57
N ALA A 56 8.04 6.16 -6.58
CA ALA A 56 9.47 6.32 -6.84
C ALA A 56 10.33 5.56 -5.80
N PHE A 57 9.97 5.66 -4.52
CA PHE A 57 10.65 4.94 -3.45
C PHE A 57 10.58 3.43 -3.64
N ILE A 58 9.40 2.88 -3.96
CA ILE A 58 9.21 1.43 -4.21
C ILE A 58 10.09 0.99 -5.37
N VAL A 59 10.12 1.73 -6.48
CA VAL A 59 10.96 1.40 -7.65
C VAL A 59 12.42 1.31 -7.23
N VAL A 60 12.98 2.37 -6.63
CA VAL A 60 14.39 2.39 -6.22
C VAL A 60 14.69 1.30 -5.18
N HIS A 61 13.83 1.15 -4.18
CA HIS A 61 14.02 0.19 -3.10
C HIS A 61 14.02 -1.26 -3.61
N VAL A 62 13.04 -1.63 -4.44
CA VAL A 62 12.93 -2.98 -5.00
C VAL A 62 14.09 -3.24 -5.96
N THR A 63 14.48 -2.27 -6.79
CA THR A 63 15.67 -2.41 -7.65
C THR A 63 16.92 -2.67 -6.82
N LEU A 64 17.12 -1.96 -5.69
CA LEU A 64 18.25 -2.21 -4.79
C LEU A 64 18.22 -3.63 -4.21
N VAL A 65 17.05 -4.14 -3.80
CA VAL A 65 16.92 -5.52 -3.29
C VAL A 65 17.40 -6.54 -4.32
N PHE A 66 17.03 -6.38 -5.59
CA PHE A 66 17.46 -7.28 -6.65
C PHE A 66 18.94 -7.07 -7.03
N ALA A 67 19.43 -5.84 -7.02
CA ALA A 67 20.81 -5.49 -7.41
C ALA A 67 21.86 -5.89 -6.37
N THR A 68 21.54 -5.94 -5.07
CA THR A 68 22.50 -6.22 -3.99
C THR A 68 22.46 -7.65 -3.45
N GLY A 69 21.87 -8.59 -4.20
CA GLY A 69 21.78 -10.00 -3.81
C GLY A 69 20.36 -10.44 -3.49
N ALA A 70 19.53 -10.58 -4.53
CA ALA A 70 18.09 -10.86 -4.44
C ALA A 70 17.73 -12.02 -3.49
N LEU A 71 18.37 -13.19 -3.66
CA LEU A 71 18.03 -14.38 -2.86
C LEU A 71 18.32 -14.17 -1.37
N ASN A 72 19.46 -13.59 -1.04
CA ASN A 72 19.84 -13.32 0.35
C ASN A 72 18.90 -12.28 0.97
N ASN A 73 18.68 -11.15 0.29
CA ASN A 73 17.79 -10.09 0.77
C ASN A 73 16.35 -10.59 0.97
N LEU A 74 15.81 -11.36 0.02
CA LEU A 74 14.45 -11.90 0.12
C LEU A 74 14.34 -12.97 1.21
N ASN A 75 15.37 -13.79 1.43
CA ASN A 75 15.37 -14.75 2.55
C ASN A 75 15.39 -14.05 3.90
N HIS A 76 16.16 -12.97 4.06
CA HIS A 76 16.14 -12.19 5.29
C HIS A 76 14.76 -11.60 5.58
N MET A 77 14.05 -11.12 4.54
CA MET A 77 12.76 -10.46 4.67
C MET A 77 11.57 -11.42 4.83
N TYR A 78 11.52 -12.50 4.05
CA TYR A 78 10.35 -13.38 3.93
C TYR A 78 10.51 -14.73 4.64
N ALA A 79 11.74 -15.24 4.75
CA ALA A 79 12.03 -16.57 5.30
C ALA A 79 12.74 -16.53 6.65
N VAL A 80 13.12 -15.33 7.13
CA VAL A 80 13.96 -15.13 8.33
C VAL A 80 15.21 -16.03 8.27
N ASN A 81 15.83 -16.08 7.10
CA ASN A 81 16.94 -16.98 6.80
C ASN A 81 18.09 -16.18 6.15
N ASN A 82 19.34 -16.53 6.48
CA ASN A 82 20.54 -15.81 6.03
C ASN A 82 21.30 -16.54 4.89
N GLY A 83 20.64 -17.45 4.19
CA GLY A 83 21.21 -18.23 3.09
C GLY A 83 20.70 -17.80 1.72
N GLN A 84 21.09 -18.55 0.69
CA GLN A 84 20.65 -18.35 -0.70
C GLN A 84 19.56 -19.36 -1.13
N SER A 85 18.68 -19.71 -0.19
CA SER A 85 17.52 -20.55 -0.49
C SER A 85 16.55 -19.87 -1.46
N TRP A 86 15.80 -20.66 -2.22
CA TRP A 86 14.72 -20.15 -3.06
C TRP A 86 13.43 -19.89 -2.27
N LEU A 87 13.38 -20.28 -0.99
CA LEU A 87 12.19 -20.20 -0.16
C LEU A 87 11.68 -18.76 -0.01
N GLY A 88 12.54 -17.80 0.36
CA GLY A 88 12.14 -16.40 0.50
C GLY A 88 11.62 -15.80 -0.81
N PHE A 89 12.23 -16.16 -1.95
CA PHE A 89 11.75 -15.76 -3.28
C PHE A 89 10.39 -16.37 -3.62
N ALA A 90 10.17 -17.64 -3.29
CA ALA A 90 8.90 -18.31 -3.50
C ALA A 90 7.77 -17.69 -2.67
N ILE A 91 8.02 -17.38 -1.39
CA ILE A 91 7.03 -16.69 -0.53
C ILE A 91 6.75 -15.28 -1.07
N PHE A 92 7.78 -14.52 -1.43
CA PHE A 92 7.61 -13.20 -2.06
C PHE A 92 6.69 -13.29 -3.29
N SER A 93 6.99 -14.20 -4.21
CA SER A 93 6.21 -14.40 -5.44
C SER A 93 4.77 -14.82 -5.15
N ALA A 94 4.56 -15.74 -4.21
CA ALA A 94 3.22 -16.16 -3.79
C ALA A 94 2.42 -14.99 -3.19
N SER A 95 3.05 -14.17 -2.33
CA SER A 95 2.41 -12.99 -1.76
C SER A 95 2.03 -11.94 -2.81
N LEU A 96 2.86 -11.75 -3.84
CA LEU A 96 2.59 -10.84 -4.94
C LEU A 96 1.39 -11.31 -5.77
N VAL A 97 1.34 -12.61 -6.08
CA VAL A 97 0.19 -13.22 -6.77
C VAL A 97 -1.07 -13.06 -5.92
N LEU A 98 -1.00 -13.34 -4.62
CA LEU A 98 -2.15 -13.17 -3.72
C LEU A 98 -2.65 -11.72 -3.71
N MET A 99 -1.75 -10.74 -3.66
CA MET A 99 -2.11 -9.33 -3.70
C MET A 99 -2.76 -8.92 -5.04
N ILE A 100 -2.25 -9.44 -6.17
CA ILE A 100 -2.86 -9.20 -7.50
C ILE A 100 -4.26 -9.81 -7.57
N VAL A 101 -4.43 -11.05 -7.07
CA VAL A 101 -5.74 -11.72 -7.02
C VAL A 101 -6.71 -10.95 -6.13
N ALA A 102 -6.27 -10.52 -4.94
CA ALA A 102 -7.08 -9.70 -4.03
C ALA A 102 -7.47 -8.37 -4.67
N TRP A 103 -6.55 -7.71 -5.38
CA TRP A 103 -6.83 -6.48 -6.12
C TRP A 103 -7.87 -6.67 -7.22
N ILE A 104 -7.78 -7.76 -7.99
CA ILE A 104 -8.77 -8.11 -9.02
C ILE A 104 -10.13 -8.39 -8.37
N ALA A 105 -10.15 -9.14 -7.27
CA ALA A 105 -11.37 -9.48 -6.54
C ALA A 105 -12.06 -8.23 -5.94
N ALA A 106 -11.29 -7.24 -5.49
CA ALA A 106 -11.81 -5.98 -4.96
C ALA A 106 -12.41 -5.05 -6.02
N ARG A 107 -12.31 -5.38 -7.32
CA ARG A 107 -12.91 -4.56 -8.38
C ARG A 107 -14.45 -4.57 -8.26
N PRO A 108 -15.12 -3.42 -8.44
CA PRO A 108 -16.57 -3.29 -8.24
C PRO A 108 -17.41 -4.17 -9.18
N PHE A 109 -16.83 -4.65 -10.29
CA PHE A 109 -17.45 -5.63 -11.17
C PHE A 109 -17.50 -7.04 -10.53
N VAL A 110 -16.41 -7.47 -9.91
CA VAL A 110 -16.30 -8.77 -9.24
C VAL A 110 -17.14 -8.77 -7.96
N LEU A 111 -17.07 -7.69 -7.18
CA LEU A 111 -17.91 -7.52 -5.98
C LEU A 111 -19.41 -7.55 -6.31
N ARG A 112 -19.85 -6.90 -7.40
CA ARG A 112 -21.25 -6.97 -7.85
C ARG A 112 -21.65 -8.37 -8.32
N SER A 113 -20.77 -9.08 -9.02
CA SER A 113 -21.04 -10.46 -9.45
C SER A 113 -21.17 -11.44 -8.28
N ILE A 114 -20.41 -11.22 -7.20
CA ILE A 114 -20.50 -12.04 -5.97
C ILE A 114 -21.74 -11.64 -5.16
N ALA A 115 -22.02 -10.35 -5.02
CA ALA A 115 -23.22 -9.86 -4.34
C ALA A 115 -24.51 -10.38 -5.00
N GLY A 116 -24.54 -10.47 -6.35
CA GLY A 116 -25.64 -11.07 -7.09
C GLY A 116 -25.87 -12.56 -6.83
N ARG A 117 -24.90 -13.28 -6.25
CA ARG A 117 -25.04 -14.69 -5.84
C ARG A 117 -25.45 -14.86 -4.38
N ILE A 118 -25.32 -13.83 -3.54
CA ILE A 118 -25.56 -13.90 -2.07
C ILE A 118 -26.95 -13.36 -1.69
N GLY A 119 -27.57 -12.53 -2.53
CA GLY A 119 -28.96 -12.10 -2.34
C GLY A 119 -29.23 -10.73 -2.93
N THR A 120 -30.43 -10.53 -3.47
CA THR A 120 -30.87 -9.26 -4.06
C THR A 120 -30.93 -8.19 -2.99
N VAL A 121 -30.10 -7.15 -3.10
CA VAL A 121 -30.35 -5.89 -2.40
C VAL A 121 -31.52 -5.23 -3.10
N SER A 122 -32.72 -5.43 -2.55
CA SER A 122 -33.91 -4.68 -2.93
C SER A 122 -33.66 -3.19 -2.69
N ARG A 123 -34.22 -2.40 -3.62
CA ARG A 123 -34.23 -0.93 -3.72
C ARG A 123 -34.26 -0.18 -2.39
#